data_AF-A0A2P4SIW2-F1
#
_entry.id   AF-A0A2P4SIW2-F1
#
_cell.length_a   1.000
_cell.length_b   1.000
_cell.length_c   1.000
_cell.angle_alpha   90.00
_cell.angle_beta   90.00
_cell.angle_gamma   90.00
#
_symmetry.space_group_name_H-M   'P 1'
#
loop_
_entity.id
_entity.type
_entity.pdbx_description
1 polymer ?
#
loop_
_entity_poly.entity_id
_entity_poly.type
_entity_poly.pdbx_seq_one_letter_code
_entity_poly.pdbx_strand_id
1 'polypeptide(L)'
;MYLNTLAGRSYNDYMQYPVFPWVLADYHSQTLNLSNPHTFRDLSKPMGAQTMERKEKFIQRYKEVEKSEGDLSAQCHYCTHYSSAIIVASYLGGSFDVADRMFHSVKSTWESASRDNMSDVRELIPEFFYLPEFLTNANHFEL
;
A
#
# COMPACT_ATOMS: atom_id res chain seq x y z
N MET A 1 15.99 6.07 2.32
CA MET A 1 16.50 6.05 0.94
C MET A 1 17.65 5.07 0.72
N TYR A 2 18.73 5.10 1.51
CA TYR A 2 19.91 4.24 1.31
C TYR A 2 19.61 2.76 1.02
N LEU A 3 18.76 2.12 1.83
CA LEU A 3 18.37 0.72 1.64
C LEU A 3 17.64 0.47 0.30
N ASN A 4 16.78 1.39 -0.14
CA ASN A 4 16.14 1.30 -1.44
C ASN A 4 17.17 1.33 -2.57
N THR A 5 18.13 2.27 -2.51
CA THR A 5 19.19 2.39 -3.51
C THR A 5 20.06 1.13 -3.60
N LEU A 6 20.48 0.58 -2.45
CA LEU A 6 21.27 -0.65 -2.43
C LEU A 6 20.48 -1.87 -2.91
N ALA A 7 19.16 -1.88 -2.72
CA ALA A 7 18.28 -2.92 -3.23
C ALA A 7 17.97 -2.78 -4.74
N GLY A 8 18.65 -1.86 -5.46
CA GLY A 8 18.46 -1.64 -6.90
C GLY A 8 17.24 -0.80 -7.26
N ARG A 9 16.56 -0.23 -6.27
CA ARG A 9 15.36 0.60 -6.51
C ARG A 9 15.76 1.97 -7.05
N SER A 10 15.03 2.47 -8.03
CA SER A 10 15.33 3.75 -8.68
C SER A 10 14.08 4.48 -9.14
N TYR A 11 14.21 5.79 -9.34
CA TYR A 11 13.16 6.63 -9.92
C TYR A 11 12.96 6.41 -11.42
N ASN A 12 13.89 5.72 -12.09
CA ASN A 12 13.86 5.51 -13.54
C ASN A 12 12.99 4.32 -13.98
N ASP A 13 12.63 3.44 -13.05
CA ASP A 13 11.81 2.26 -13.32
C ASP A 13 10.67 2.16 -12.28
N TYR A 14 9.44 2.39 -12.73
CA TYR A 14 8.25 2.35 -11.86
C TYR A 14 7.97 0.95 -11.31
N MET A 15 8.45 -0.12 -11.96
CA MET A 15 8.34 -1.48 -11.43
C MET A 15 9.27 -1.70 -10.24
N GLN A 16 10.34 -0.91 -10.13
CA GLN A 16 11.35 -0.95 -9.06
C GLN A 16 11.48 0.39 -8.34
N TYR A 17 10.36 1.11 -8.22
CA TYR A 17 10.34 2.39 -7.52
C TYR A 17 10.68 2.22 -6.03
N PRO A 18 11.31 3.22 -5.39
CA PRO A 18 11.56 3.18 -3.95
C PRO A 18 10.29 2.98 -3.14
N VAL A 19 10.37 2.18 -2.08
CA VAL A 19 9.23 1.83 -1.22
C VAL A 19 9.43 2.39 0.18
N PHE A 20 8.40 3.01 0.73
CA PHE A 20 8.34 3.49 2.11
C PHE A 20 7.16 2.83 2.84
N PRO A 21 7.30 2.53 4.14
CA PRO A 21 6.21 1.95 4.89
C PRO A 21 5.13 2.99 5.18
N TRP A 22 3.88 2.54 5.28
CA TRP A 22 2.88 3.30 6.05
C TRP A 22 3.35 3.46 7.50
N VAL A 23 3.26 4.68 8.04
CA VAL A 23 3.68 4.98 9.42
C VAL A 23 2.49 5.27 10.32
N LEU A 24 1.56 6.11 9.86
CA LEU A 24 0.33 6.42 10.58
C LEU A 24 -0.74 5.36 10.29
N ALA A 25 -1.53 5.05 11.32
CA ALA A 25 -2.70 4.18 11.25
C ALA A 25 -4.02 4.93 11.54
N ASP A 26 -3.94 6.14 12.09
CA ASP A 26 -5.09 6.99 12.38
C ASP A 26 -5.27 8.05 11.28
N TYR A 27 -6.34 7.88 10.50
CA TYR A 27 -6.80 8.83 9.48
C TYR A 27 -8.25 9.27 9.75
N HIS A 28 -8.72 9.10 10.98
CA HIS A 28 -10.09 9.44 11.40
C HIS A 28 -10.10 10.63 12.36
N SER A 29 -9.10 10.71 13.23
CA SER A 29 -8.97 11.80 14.18
C SER A 29 -8.66 13.11 13.45
N GLN A 30 -9.32 14.19 13.87
CA GLN A 30 -9.00 15.54 13.38
C GLN A 30 -7.60 16.01 13.84
N THR A 31 -7.10 15.45 14.94
CA THR A 31 -5.77 15.76 15.49
C THR A 31 -5.09 14.46 15.91
N LEU A 32 -3.86 14.28 15.44
CA LEU A 32 -3.08 13.08 15.73
C LEU A 32 -2.38 13.20 17.07
N ASN A 33 -2.62 12.24 17.96
CA ASN A 33 -1.86 12.11 19.19
C ASN A 33 -0.61 11.24 18.96
N LEU A 34 0.52 11.89 18.66
CA LEU A 34 1.79 11.20 18.40
C LEU A 34 2.41 10.49 19.61
N SER A 35 1.81 10.63 20.81
CA SER A 35 2.19 9.84 22.00
C SER A 35 1.35 8.58 22.16
N ASN A 36 0.26 8.44 21.40
CA ASN A 36 -0.57 7.24 21.41
C ASN A 36 0.00 6.18 20.45
N PRO A 37 0.40 4.99 20.94
CA PRO A 37 0.88 3.92 20.07
C PRO A 37 -0.12 3.52 18.97
N HIS A 38 -1.43 3.65 19.22
CA HIS A 38 -2.47 3.33 18.24
C HIS A 38 -2.55 4.29 17.04
N THR A 39 -1.89 5.45 17.13
CA THR A 39 -1.76 6.38 15.99
C THR A 39 -0.80 5.83 14.93
N PHE A 40 0.06 4.87 15.29
CA PHE A 40 1.07 4.31 14.41
C PHE A 40 0.72 2.89 13.96
N ARG A 41 1.14 2.56 12.74
CA ARG A 41 1.13 1.20 12.22
C ARG A 41 2.09 0.32 13.02
N ASP A 42 1.72 -0.93 13.23
CA ASP A 42 2.65 -1.96 13.65
C ASP A 42 3.62 -2.33 12.51
N LEU A 43 4.82 -1.76 12.56
CA LEU A 43 5.89 -1.98 11.57
C LEU A 43 6.52 -3.37 11.65
N SER A 44 6.24 -4.16 12.70
CA SER A 44 6.66 -5.57 12.75
C SER A 44 5.82 -6.47 11.83
N LYS A 45 4.72 -5.94 11.28
CA LYS A 45 3.76 -6.67 10.45
C LYS A 45 3.67 -6.07 9.04
N PRO A 46 3.44 -6.90 8.00
CA PRO A 46 3.10 -6.42 6.66
C PRO A 46 1.70 -5.79 6.60
N MET A 47 1.36 -5.10 5.51
CA MET A 47 0.03 -4.47 5.29
C MET A 47 -1.12 -5.48 5.51
N GLY A 48 -0.99 -6.67 4.95
CA GLY A 48 -2.04 -7.69 5.03
C GLY A 48 -2.25 -8.30 6.42
N ALA A 49 -1.44 -7.93 7.42
CA ALA A 49 -1.54 -8.46 8.78
C ALA A 49 -1.79 -7.37 9.84
N GLN A 50 -2.21 -6.18 9.44
CA GLN A 50 -2.47 -5.07 10.38
C GLN A 50 -3.68 -5.34 11.30
N THR A 51 -4.67 -6.13 10.83
CA THR A 51 -5.78 -6.60 11.66
C THR A 51 -5.78 -8.12 11.79
N MET A 52 -6.29 -8.63 12.92
CA MET A 52 -6.34 -10.07 13.17
C MET A 52 -7.21 -10.81 12.15
N GLU A 53 -8.42 -10.30 11.90
CA GLU A 53 -9.37 -10.88 10.94
C GLU A 53 -8.75 -10.99 9.54
N ARG A 54 -8.05 -9.94 9.09
CA ARG A 54 -7.42 -9.92 7.77
C ARG A 54 -6.25 -10.89 7.68
N LYS A 55 -5.42 -10.96 8.73
CA LYS A 55 -4.34 -11.94 8.84
C LYS A 55 -4.89 -13.37 8.72
N GLU A 56 -5.98 -13.68 9.42
CA GLU A 56 -6.59 -15.01 9.38
C GLU A 56 -7.09 -15.37 7.98
N LYS A 57 -7.73 -14.43 7.27
CA LYS A 57 -8.18 -14.63 5.88
C LYS A 57 -7.01 -14.97 4.94
N PHE A 58 -5.86 -14.28 5.06
CA PHE A 58 -4.68 -14.60 4.24
C PHE A 58 -4.01 -15.92 4.60
N ILE A 59 -4.02 -16.31 5.87
CA ILE A 59 -3.53 -17.62 6.31
C ILE A 59 -4.46 -18.73 5.78
N GLN A 60 -5.77 -18.52 5.84
CA GLN A 60 -6.75 -19.46 5.31
C GLN A 60 -6.55 -19.67 3.81
N ARG A 61 -6.48 -18.60 3.02
CA ARG A 61 -6.22 -18.68 1.57
C ARG A 61 -4.95 -19.46 1.25
N TYR A 62 -3.87 -19.20 1.97
CA TYR A 62 -2.59 -19.90 1.81
C TYR A 62 -2.71 -21.41 2.05
N LYS A 63 -3.48 -21.81 3.08
CA LYS A 63 -3.75 -23.21 3.42
C LYS A 63 -4.75 -23.89 2.48
N GLU A 64 -5.65 -23.15 1.86
CA GLU A 64 -6.59 -23.70 0.87
C GLU A 64 -5.87 -24.09 -0.42
N VAL A 65 -4.91 -23.27 -0.87
CA VAL A 65 -4.04 -23.57 -2.02
C VAL A 65 -3.14 -24.79 -1.75
N GLU A 66 -2.68 -24.96 -0.51
CA GLU A 66 -1.90 -26.14 -0.08
C GLU A 66 -2.66 -27.47 -0.31
N LYS A 67 -3.99 -27.46 -0.18
CA LYS A 67 -4.83 -28.66 -0.30
C LYS A 67 -5.20 -29.02 -1.74
N SER A 68 -5.06 -28.08 -2.68
CA SER A 68 -5.24 -28.36 -4.10
C SER A 68 -3.94 -28.89 -4.69
N GLU A 69 -3.83 -30.21 -4.90
CA GLU A 69 -2.63 -30.98 -5.28
C GLU A 69 -1.97 -30.64 -6.65
N GLY A 70 -2.21 -29.46 -7.24
CA GLY A 70 -1.80 -29.16 -8.62
C GLY A 70 -0.48 -28.42 -8.77
N ASP A 71 -0.24 -27.36 -7.98
CA ASP A 71 0.92 -26.51 -8.18
C ASP A 71 1.25 -25.67 -6.93
N LEU A 72 2.25 -26.10 -6.16
CA LEU A 72 2.76 -25.35 -5.01
C LEU A 72 3.35 -23.98 -5.39
N SER A 73 3.60 -23.72 -6.68
CA SER A 73 4.10 -22.42 -7.15
C SER A 73 3.11 -21.27 -6.92
N ALA A 74 1.82 -21.58 -6.71
CA ALA A 74 0.77 -20.61 -6.42
C ALA A 74 0.60 -20.30 -4.91
N GLN A 75 1.38 -20.96 -4.03
CA GLN A 75 1.21 -20.82 -2.59
C GLN A 75 1.77 -19.48 -2.10
N CYS A 76 0.90 -18.50 -1.91
CA CYS A 76 1.28 -17.18 -1.41
C CYS A 76 0.19 -16.59 -0.51
N HIS A 77 0.60 -15.78 0.46
CA HIS A 77 -0.37 -14.99 1.23
C HIS A 77 -0.96 -13.88 0.36
N TYR A 78 -0.13 -13.23 -0.45
CA TYR A 78 -0.52 -12.09 -1.28
C TYR A 78 -0.27 -12.41 -2.74
N CYS A 79 -1.31 -12.47 -3.55
CA CYS A 79 -1.20 -12.55 -5.02
C CYS A 79 -0.97 -11.17 -5.67
N THR A 80 -0.89 -10.12 -4.85
CA THR A 80 -0.58 -8.76 -5.27
C THR A 80 0.66 -8.27 -4.53
N HIS A 81 1.35 -7.31 -5.13
CA HIS A 81 2.61 -6.80 -4.61
C HIS A 81 2.40 -5.42 -3.94
N TYR A 82 3.18 -5.14 -2.90
CA TYR A 82 3.11 -3.88 -2.16
C TYR A 82 3.59 -2.66 -2.96
N SER A 83 4.28 -2.90 -4.08
CA SER A 83 4.79 -1.88 -4.99
C SER A 83 4.65 -2.39 -6.43
N SER A 84 4.03 -1.61 -7.30
CA SER A 84 3.93 -1.91 -8.73
C SER A 84 3.89 -0.60 -9.50
N ALA A 85 4.17 -0.63 -10.81
CA ALA A 85 4.08 0.57 -11.62
C ALA A 85 2.68 1.20 -11.59
N ILE A 86 1.63 0.39 -11.47
CA ILE A 86 0.24 0.87 -11.33
C ILE A 86 0.05 1.61 -10.01
N ILE A 87 0.56 1.07 -8.89
CA ILE A 87 0.48 1.74 -7.58
C ILE A 87 1.22 3.08 -7.62
N VAL A 88 2.44 3.09 -8.17
CA VAL A 88 3.28 4.30 -8.27
C VAL A 88 2.63 5.34 -9.18
N ALA A 89 2.16 4.93 -10.36
CA ALA A 89 1.44 5.82 -11.28
C ALA A 89 0.16 6.35 -10.66
N SER A 90 -0.59 5.53 -9.91
CA SER A 90 -1.80 5.95 -9.22
C SER A 90 -1.53 7.09 -8.23
N TYR A 91 -0.42 7.04 -7.48
CA TYR A 91 -0.04 8.13 -6.58
C TYR A 91 0.49 9.37 -7.29
N LEU A 92 1.25 9.21 -8.37
CA LEU A 92 1.87 10.33 -9.09
C LEU A 92 0.98 10.96 -10.17
N GLY A 93 -0.29 10.54 -10.27
CA GLY A 93 -1.23 11.05 -11.29
C GLY A 93 -0.91 10.57 -12.71
N GLY A 94 -0.24 9.43 -12.86
CA GLY A 94 0.35 8.93 -14.10
C GLY A 94 -0.58 8.23 -15.09
N SER A 95 -1.89 8.14 -14.85
CA SER A 95 -2.85 7.62 -15.83
C SER A 95 -4.28 8.01 -15.45
N PHE A 96 -5.04 8.54 -16.41
CA PHE A 96 -6.50 8.69 -16.29
C PHE A 96 -7.12 7.29 -16.31
N ASP A 97 -7.42 6.76 -15.13
CA ASP A 97 -8.16 5.51 -14.97
C ASP A 97 -9.65 5.84 -14.70
N VAL A 98 -10.51 4.84 -14.62
CA VAL A 98 -11.88 4.99 -14.10
C VAL A 98 -11.79 5.64 -12.71
N ALA A 99 -12.60 6.67 -12.44
CA ALA A 99 -12.51 7.49 -11.23
C ALA A 99 -12.40 6.67 -9.92
N ASP A 100 -13.15 5.57 -9.82
CA ASP A 100 -13.13 4.66 -8.66
C ASP A 100 -11.80 3.93 -8.42
N ARG A 101 -10.90 3.92 -9.41
CA ARG A 101 -9.56 3.31 -9.32
C ARG A 101 -8.45 4.33 -9.12
N MET A 102 -8.76 5.61 -9.22
CA MET A 102 -7.79 6.67 -9.01
C MET A 102 -7.54 6.90 -7.52
N PHE A 103 -6.31 7.31 -7.20
CA PHE A 103 -6.00 7.75 -5.85
C PHE A 103 -6.73 9.07 -5.57
N HIS A 104 -7.66 9.04 -4.62
CA HIS A 104 -8.49 10.21 -4.29
C HIS A 104 -8.48 10.56 -2.79
N SER A 105 -7.96 9.68 -1.94
CA SER A 105 -8.01 9.84 -0.47
C SER A 105 -6.95 8.98 0.20
N VAL A 106 -6.11 9.61 1.03
CA VAL A 106 -5.10 8.90 1.85
C VAL A 106 -5.79 7.96 2.83
N LYS A 107 -6.87 8.42 3.47
CA LYS A 107 -7.67 7.64 4.42
C LYS A 107 -8.22 6.37 3.76
N SER A 108 -8.93 6.52 2.63
CA SER A 108 -9.56 5.40 1.93
C SER A 108 -8.51 4.42 1.40
N THR A 109 -7.36 4.93 0.95
CA THR A 109 -6.22 4.10 0.53
C THR A 109 -5.65 3.28 1.69
N TRP A 110 -5.46 3.89 2.86
CA TRP A 110 -5.04 3.18 4.07
C TRP A 110 -6.04 2.08 4.43
N GLU A 111 -7.34 2.42 4.50
CA GLU A 111 -8.39 1.46 4.88
C GLU A 111 -8.46 0.26 3.92
N SER A 112 -8.41 0.51 2.60
CA SER A 112 -8.30 -0.53 1.57
C SER A 112 -7.08 -1.43 1.82
N ALA A 113 -5.91 -0.82 1.96
CA ALA A 113 -4.65 -1.54 2.04
C ALA A 113 -4.44 -2.27 3.38
N SER A 114 -4.98 -1.76 4.49
CA SER A 114 -4.78 -2.29 5.84
C SER A 114 -5.89 -3.22 6.32
N ARG A 115 -7.14 -3.03 5.85
CA ARG A 115 -8.31 -3.74 6.37
C ARG A 115 -9.25 -4.30 5.31
N ASP A 116 -9.66 -3.50 4.33
CA ASP A 116 -10.92 -3.75 3.63
C ASP A 116 -10.77 -4.60 2.34
N ASN A 117 -9.65 -4.46 1.62
CA ASN A 117 -9.48 -5.11 0.31
C ASN A 117 -8.38 -6.19 0.33
N MET A 118 -8.77 -7.46 0.20
CA MET A 118 -7.85 -8.61 0.18
C MET A 118 -6.86 -8.63 -1.00
N SER A 119 -7.10 -7.84 -2.04
CA SER A 119 -6.21 -7.68 -3.19
C SER A 119 -5.30 -6.45 -3.08
N ASP A 120 -5.43 -5.65 -2.01
CA ASP A 120 -4.66 -4.42 -1.85
C ASP A 120 -3.73 -4.51 -0.65
N VAL A 121 -2.44 -4.67 -0.88
CA VAL A 121 -1.41 -4.65 0.18
C VAL A 121 -0.35 -3.58 -0.09
N ARG A 122 -0.75 -2.50 -0.77
CA ARG A 122 0.18 -1.45 -1.21
C ARG A 122 0.85 -0.73 -0.04
N GLU A 123 2.15 -0.51 -0.18
CA GLU A 123 2.93 0.40 0.66
C GLU A 123 3.01 1.79 -0.01
N LEU A 124 3.76 2.72 0.59
CA LEU A 124 3.88 4.09 0.14
C LEU A 124 5.11 4.31 -0.77
N ILE A 125 5.11 5.46 -1.43
CA ILE A 125 6.28 6.03 -2.12
C ILE A 125 6.92 7.14 -1.26
N PRO A 126 8.20 7.49 -1.50
CA PRO A 126 8.91 8.53 -0.73
C PRO A 126 8.20 9.89 -0.70
N GLU A 127 7.47 10.23 -1.76
CA GLU A 127 6.82 11.53 -1.97
C GLU A 127 5.80 11.84 -0.86
N PHE A 128 5.19 10.83 -0.22
CA PHE A 128 4.33 10.98 0.96
C PHE A 128 5.02 11.67 2.14
N PHE A 129 6.36 11.73 2.15
CA PHE A 129 7.15 12.25 3.26
C PHE A 129 7.81 13.60 2.95
N TYR A 130 7.84 14.06 1.70
CA TYR A 130 8.53 15.31 1.35
C TYR A 130 7.90 16.15 0.23
N LEU A 131 6.92 15.64 -0.54
CA LEU A 131 6.38 16.32 -1.72
C LEU A 131 4.86 16.52 -1.58
N PRO A 132 4.35 17.45 -0.77
CA PRO A 132 2.91 17.63 -0.60
C PRO A 132 2.14 17.94 -1.90
N GLU A 133 2.83 18.42 -2.94
CA GLU A 133 2.26 18.80 -4.23
C GLU A 133 1.57 17.65 -4.96
N PHE A 134 1.99 16.39 -4.79
CA PHE A 134 1.32 15.25 -5.46
C PHE A 134 -0.12 15.03 -4.94
N LEU A 135 -0.46 15.57 -3.76
CA LEU A 135 -1.81 15.55 -3.19
C LEU A 135 -2.69 16.71 -3.67
N THR A 136 -2.14 17.63 -4.47
CA THR A 136 -2.84 18.82 -4.93
C THR A 136 -3.03 18.77 -6.44
N ASN A 137 -4.26 18.88 -6.91
CA ASN A 137 -4.56 19.02 -8.34
C ASN A 137 -4.27 20.46 -8.82
N ALA A 138 -3.00 20.86 -8.79
CA ALA A 138 -2.56 22.21 -9.16
C ALA A 138 -2.76 22.53 -10.65
N ASN A 139 -2.83 21.50 -11.50
CA ASN A 139 -3.06 21.65 -12.94
C ASN A 139 -4.54 21.65 -13.32
N HIS A 140 -5.45 21.58 -12.35
CA HIS A 140 -6.90 21.59 -12.56
C HIS A 140 -7.39 20.53 -13.56
N PHE A 141 -6.81 19.33 -13.49
CA PHE A 141 -7.30 18.19 -14.28
C PHE A 141 -8.75 17.87 -13.89
N GLU A 142 -9.53 17.39 -14.86
CA GLU A 142 -10.85 16.82 -14.61
C GLU A 142 -10.63 15.38 -14.09
N LEU A 143 -10.83 15.19 -12.78
CA LEU A 143 -10.56 13.95 -12.03
C LEU A 143 -11.86 13.32 -11.50
#